data_AF-W2TFC9-F1
#
_entry.id   AF-W2TFC9-F1
#
_cell.length_a   1.000
_cell.length_b   1.000
_cell.length_c   1.000
_cell.angle_alpha   90.00
_cell.angle_beta   90.00
_cell.angle_gamma   90.00
#
_symmetry.space_group_name_H-M   'P 1'
#
loop_
_entity.id
_entity.type
_entity.pdbx_description
1 polymer ?
#
loop_
_entity_poly.entity_id
_entity_poly.type
_entity_poly.pdbx_seq_one_letter_code
_entity_poly.pdbx_strand_id
1 'polypeptide(L)'
;MFALVLLRIPRSNTSMEDFVCLGGAERQERLCGGPEERRQTDRSSMVLDIRKLDIYRKVPKDLTQPTLAGAIISITCVLFISFMVFNDILEYIYIDIRSELYVDDPGREGKIDVEVDVSFPYMKCEYLGVDIQDENGRHEVGFVDKTEKIPLENDGCRFKSRFEINKVPGNFHLSTHSAKRQPENYDMRHIIHSIRFGDEIPIVPSVYEDINGKIWNSYQYTFGHKDYLAYHHTGHVIPAIWFKYGLQPITVKHKEWRQSFYYFLTSICAVVGGTFTVAGIIDSTFFTISDIVKKHRLGKLS
;
A
#
# COMPACT_ATOMS: atom_id res chain seq x y z
N MET A 1 -14.74 21.52 6.47
CA MET A 1 -15.78 21.08 5.52
C MET A 1 -15.34 19.75 4.93
N PHE A 2 -15.87 18.63 5.41
CA PHE A 2 -15.64 17.30 4.81
C PHE A 2 -16.92 16.47 4.90
N ALA A 3 -17.11 15.56 3.94
CA ALA A 3 -18.40 14.96 3.64
C ALA A 3 -18.69 13.67 4.43
N LEU A 4 -19.94 13.48 4.82
CA LEU A 4 -20.42 12.28 5.51
C LEU A 4 -20.78 11.19 4.50
N VAL A 5 -19.85 10.26 4.23
CA VAL A 5 -20.12 9.10 3.36
C VAL A 5 -20.86 8.02 4.14
N LEU A 6 -22.18 7.97 4.00
CA LEU A 6 -23.04 6.94 4.59
C LEU A 6 -23.03 5.66 3.74
N LEU A 7 -22.31 4.62 4.18
CA LEU A 7 -22.47 3.26 3.66
C LEU A 7 -23.47 2.46 4.50
N ARG A 8 -24.30 1.67 3.80
CA ARG A 8 -25.57 1.11 4.30
C ARG A 8 -25.51 -0.41 4.26
N ILE A 9 -25.42 -1.05 5.43
CA ILE A 9 -25.37 -2.52 5.57
C ILE A 9 -26.77 -3.05 5.92
N PRO A 10 -27.26 -4.14 5.28
CA PRO A 10 -28.62 -4.65 5.48
C PRO A 10 -28.81 -5.47 6.77
N ARG A 11 -30.07 -5.73 7.15
CA ARG A 11 -30.49 -6.62 8.25
C ARG A 11 -31.18 -7.89 7.73
N SER A 12 -31.00 -8.99 8.48
CA SER A 12 -31.91 -10.14 8.63
C SER A 12 -31.79 -10.61 10.10
N ASN A 13 -32.83 -10.84 10.92
CA ASN A 13 -33.92 -11.84 10.85
C ASN A 13 -33.39 -13.28 10.71
N THR A 14 -33.84 -14.32 11.45
CA THR A 14 -34.83 -14.51 12.56
C THR A 14 -34.47 -15.83 13.30
N SER A 15 -35.03 -16.34 14.40
CA SER A 15 -36.16 -16.04 15.35
C SER A 15 -35.71 -16.52 16.77
N MET A 16 -36.29 -16.17 17.93
CA MET A 16 -37.62 -16.41 18.54
C MET A 16 -38.12 -17.87 18.56
N GLU A 17 -38.25 -18.43 19.78
CA GLU A 17 -39.33 -19.31 20.29
C GLU A 17 -39.33 -19.27 21.84
N ASP A 18 -40.47 -19.53 22.48
CA ASP A 18 -40.69 -19.53 23.94
C ASP A 18 -40.73 -20.96 24.53
N PHE A 19 -40.73 -21.11 25.87
CA PHE A 19 -41.85 -21.75 26.61
C PHE A 19 -41.69 -21.69 28.14
N VAL A 20 -42.81 -21.81 28.85
CA VAL A 20 -42.93 -21.77 30.33
C VAL A 20 -43.26 -23.16 30.89
N CYS A 21 -42.80 -23.46 32.11
CA CYS A 21 -43.45 -24.46 32.96
C CYS A 21 -43.46 -24.02 34.44
N LEU A 22 -44.49 -24.43 35.18
CA LEU A 22 -44.84 -23.90 36.50
C LEU A 22 -44.81 -24.98 37.60
N GLY A 23 -44.37 -24.59 38.79
CA GLY A 23 -44.98 -25.01 40.07
C GLY A 23 -44.69 -26.42 40.59
N GLY A 24 -44.66 -26.53 41.93
CA GLY A 24 -44.50 -27.79 42.66
C GLY A 24 -43.77 -27.54 43.98
N ALA A 25 -44.40 -27.88 45.10
CA ALA A 25 -43.84 -27.65 46.43
C ALA A 25 -44.06 -28.88 47.32
N GLU A 26 -43.07 -29.23 48.14
CA GLU A 26 -43.33 -29.93 49.41
C GLU A 26 -42.19 -29.69 50.42
N ARG A 27 -42.27 -30.36 51.58
CA ARG A 27 -41.72 -29.92 52.87
C ARG A 27 -40.94 -31.04 53.55
N GLN A 28 -39.98 -30.67 54.41
CA GLN A 28 -39.75 -31.22 55.78
C GLN A 28 -38.28 -31.52 56.17
N GLU A 29 -37.78 -30.66 57.07
CA GLU A 29 -36.89 -30.87 58.23
C GLU A 29 -35.82 -31.99 58.33
N ARG A 30 -34.65 -31.54 58.85
CA ARG A 30 -33.86 -32.02 60.02
C ARG A 30 -32.50 -32.77 59.84
N LEU A 31 -31.50 -32.16 60.52
CA LEU A 31 -30.38 -32.75 61.29
C LEU A 31 -29.13 -33.35 60.61
N CYS A 32 -28.09 -32.50 60.53
CA CYS A 32 -26.72 -32.67 61.02
C CYS A 32 -25.94 -34.00 60.81
N GLY A 33 -24.82 -33.89 60.07
CA GLY A 33 -23.65 -34.76 60.16
C GLY A 33 -22.35 -33.92 60.18
N GLY A 34 -21.29 -34.41 60.83
CA GLY A 34 -19.98 -33.73 60.92
C GLY A 34 -19.11 -33.87 59.67
N PRO A 35 -17.94 -33.19 59.61
CA PRO A 35 -17.11 -33.13 58.41
C PRO A 35 -16.27 -34.40 58.19
N GLU A 36 -16.11 -34.79 56.92
CA GLU A 36 -15.06 -35.71 56.49
C GLU A 36 -14.24 -35.05 55.35
N GLU A 37 -12.93 -34.89 55.56
CA GLU A 37 -12.04 -34.19 54.64
C GLU A 37 -11.58 -35.12 53.50
N ARG A 38 -12.09 -34.92 52.28
CA ARG A 38 -11.69 -35.71 51.10
C ARG A 38 -11.01 -34.84 50.05
N ARG A 39 -9.68 -34.76 50.18
CA ARG A 39 -8.76 -34.02 49.31
C ARG A 39 -8.75 -34.57 47.88
N GLN A 40 -9.37 -33.86 46.94
CA GLN A 40 -9.35 -34.22 45.51
C GLN A 40 -8.73 -33.10 44.68
N THR A 41 -7.61 -33.40 44.01
CA THR A 41 -6.89 -32.48 43.12
C THR A 41 -7.64 -32.28 41.82
N ASP A 42 -8.30 -31.13 41.66
CA ASP A 42 -8.91 -30.74 40.38
C ASP A 42 -7.87 -30.16 39.41
N ARG A 43 -8.03 -30.46 38.13
CA ARG A 43 -7.04 -30.21 37.07
C ARG A 43 -7.27 -28.85 36.43
N SER A 44 -6.83 -27.80 37.15
CA SER A 44 -6.97 -26.38 36.80
C SER A 44 -7.02 -26.10 35.29
N SER A 45 -8.22 -25.88 34.77
CA SER A 45 -8.40 -25.28 33.45
C SER A 45 -8.12 -23.79 33.56
N MET A 46 -7.16 -23.27 32.79
CA MET A 46 -6.84 -21.83 32.74
C MET A 46 -7.89 -21.06 31.91
N VAL A 47 -9.16 -21.16 32.30
CA VAL A 47 -10.16 -20.16 31.97
C VAL A 47 -9.83 -18.94 32.81
N LEU A 48 -9.40 -17.86 32.17
CA LEU A 48 -9.08 -16.62 32.85
C LEU A 48 -10.37 -16.06 33.45
N ASP A 49 -10.55 -16.18 34.77
CA ASP A 49 -11.74 -15.68 35.47
C ASP A 49 -11.72 -14.15 35.49
N ILE A 50 -12.31 -13.56 34.45
CA ILE A 50 -12.33 -12.11 34.18
C ILE A 50 -12.89 -11.33 35.39
N ARG A 51 -13.74 -11.97 36.24
CA ARG A 51 -14.27 -11.35 37.46
C ARG A 51 -13.20 -11.05 38.51
N LYS A 52 -12.01 -11.66 38.42
CA LYS A 52 -10.85 -11.40 39.29
C LYS A 52 -9.91 -10.31 38.76
N LEU A 53 -10.15 -9.79 37.55
CA LEU A 53 -9.45 -8.63 36.99
C LEU A 53 -10.15 -7.29 37.30
N ASP A 54 -11.21 -7.32 38.11
CA ASP A 54 -11.89 -6.14 38.64
C ASP A 54 -11.06 -5.50 39.77
N ILE A 55 -9.93 -4.88 39.39
CA ILE A 55 -8.94 -4.25 40.29
C ILE A 55 -9.59 -3.13 41.13
N TYR A 56 -10.66 -2.51 40.63
CA TYR A 56 -11.36 -1.44 41.34
C TYR A 56 -12.37 -1.99 42.34
N ARG A 57 -12.04 -1.84 43.63
CA ARG A 57 -12.97 -2.07 44.74
C ARG A 57 -14.25 -1.23 44.54
N LYS A 58 -15.34 -1.90 44.15
CA LYS A 58 -16.66 -1.28 43.95
C LYS A 58 -17.06 -0.48 45.18
N VAL A 59 -17.13 0.84 45.02
CA VAL A 59 -17.58 1.78 46.05
C VAL A 59 -19.08 1.58 46.27
N PRO A 60 -19.58 1.43 47.51
CA PRO A 60 -21.01 1.32 47.77
C PRO A 60 -21.73 2.60 47.32
N LYS A 61 -22.93 2.45 46.77
CA LYS A 61 -23.69 3.54 46.13
C LYS A 61 -24.04 4.67 47.11
N ASP A 62 -24.10 4.35 48.40
CA ASP A 62 -24.44 5.25 49.49
C ASP A 62 -23.33 6.28 49.79
N LEU A 63 -22.11 6.05 49.27
CA LEU A 63 -20.97 6.98 49.36
C LEU A 63 -20.70 7.73 48.04
N THR A 64 -21.45 7.48 46.96
CA THR A 64 -21.24 8.10 45.65
C THR A 64 -22.45 8.94 45.20
N GLN A 65 -22.49 10.20 45.65
CA GLN A 65 -23.49 11.15 45.14
C GLN A 65 -23.20 11.53 43.67
N PRO A 66 -24.18 11.44 42.76
CA PRO A 66 -23.98 11.80 41.35
C PRO A 66 -23.86 13.32 41.20
N THR A 67 -22.75 13.80 40.62
CA THR A 67 -22.53 15.22 40.35
C THR A 67 -22.76 15.53 38.87
N LEU A 68 -23.45 16.66 38.59
CA LEU A 68 -23.68 17.12 37.22
C LEU A 68 -22.37 17.49 36.51
N ALA A 69 -21.36 17.96 37.25
CA ALA A 69 -20.01 18.20 36.73
C ALA A 69 -19.33 16.90 36.27
N GLY A 70 -19.34 15.84 37.09
CA GLY A 70 -18.78 14.54 36.73
C GLY A 70 -19.49 13.89 35.54
N ALA A 71 -20.79 14.10 35.39
CA ALA A 71 -21.54 13.67 34.21
C ALA A 71 -21.09 14.39 32.92
N ILE A 72 -20.87 15.71 32.97
CA ILE A 72 -20.35 16.48 31.83
C ILE A 72 -18.91 16.06 31.48
N ILE A 73 -18.04 15.92 32.49
CA ILE A 73 -16.63 15.51 32.29
C ILE A 73 -16.58 14.11 31.65
N SER A 74 -17.30 13.13 32.19
CA SER A 74 -17.29 11.75 31.67
C SER A 74 -17.84 11.65 30.24
N ILE A 75 -18.93 12.34 29.90
CA ILE A 75 -19.44 12.42 28.52
C ILE A 75 -18.39 13.03 27.58
N THR A 76 -17.74 14.11 28.01
CA THR A 76 -16.71 14.81 27.23
C THR A 76 -15.48 13.90 26.98
N CYS A 77 -15.02 13.19 28.01
CA CYS A 77 -13.92 12.22 27.88
C CYS A 77 -14.27 11.06 26.95
N VAL A 78 -15.48 10.51 27.02
CA VAL A 78 -15.91 9.41 26.13
C VAL A 78 -15.96 9.89 24.66
N LEU A 79 -16.48 11.08 24.39
CA LEU A 79 -16.46 11.67 23.04
C LEU A 79 -15.03 11.94 22.54
N PHE A 80 -14.13 12.44 23.40
CA PHE A 80 -12.74 12.70 23.03
C PHE A 80 -11.95 11.41 22.73
N ILE A 81 -12.08 10.37 23.57
CA ILE A 81 -11.48 9.05 23.33
C ILE A 81 -12.01 8.46 22.02
N SER A 82 -13.32 8.54 21.79
CA SER A 82 -13.93 8.03 20.54
C SER A 82 -13.38 8.74 19.30
N PHE A 83 -13.17 10.05 19.36
CA PHE A 83 -12.60 10.83 18.27
C PHE A 83 -11.12 10.49 18.02
N MET A 84 -10.30 10.40 19.07
CA MET A 84 -8.88 10.03 18.93
C MET A 84 -8.74 8.61 18.37
N VAL A 85 -9.41 7.61 18.97
CA VAL A 85 -9.39 6.22 18.47
C VAL A 85 -9.91 6.11 17.04
N PHE A 86 -10.88 6.94 16.62
CA PHE A 86 -11.32 6.97 15.23
C PHE A 86 -10.23 7.47 14.27
N ASN A 87 -9.45 8.49 14.65
CA ASN A 87 -8.31 8.95 13.84
C ASN A 87 -7.19 7.90 13.75
N ASP A 88 -6.83 7.27 14.88
CA ASP A 88 -5.86 6.15 14.92
C ASP A 88 -6.30 4.98 14.01
N ILE A 89 -7.61 4.68 13.98
CA ILE A 89 -8.19 3.68 13.06
C ILE A 89 -8.06 4.10 11.59
N LEU A 90 -8.31 5.37 11.27
CA LEU A 90 -8.13 5.88 9.90
C LEU A 90 -6.67 5.81 9.47
N GLU A 91 -5.72 6.19 10.33
CA GLU A 91 -4.29 6.14 10.03
C GLU A 91 -3.77 4.70 9.86
N TYR A 92 -4.28 3.76 10.66
CA TYR A 92 -4.00 2.32 10.52
C TYR A 92 -4.60 1.69 9.23
N ILE A 93 -5.67 2.27 8.68
CA ILE A 93 -6.31 1.81 7.44
C ILE A 93 -5.66 2.45 6.20
N TYR A 94 -5.10 3.66 6.32
CA TYR A 94 -4.42 4.36 5.24
C TYR A 94 -3.07 3.70 4.89
N ILE A 95 -2.60 3.91 3.65
CA ILE A 95 -1.31 3.40 3.15
C ILE A 95 -0.43 4.60 2.80
N ASP A 96 0.78 4.61 3.35
CA ASP A 96 1.78 5.67 3.16
C ASP A 96 2.74 5.26 2.04
N ILE A 97 2.98 6.12 1.03
CA ILE A 97 3.84 5.80 -0.11
C ILE A 97 5.17 6.54 0.06
N ARG A 98 6.24 5.79 0.29
CA ARG A 98 7.58 6.35 0.55
C ARG A 98 8.47 6.21 -0.66
N SER A 99 9.03 7.33 -1.11
CA SER A 99 9.96 7.42 -2.23
C SER A 99 11.40 7.37 -1.71
N GLU A 100 12.06 6.23 -1.86
CA GLU A 100 13.48 6.06 -1.52
C GLU A 100 14.35 6.24 -2.78
N LEU A 101 15.59 6.71 -2.60
CA LEU A 101 16.58 6.81 -3.68
C LEU A 101 17.60 5.69 -3.53
N TYR A 102 17.74 4.86 -4.56
CA TYR A 102 18.69 3.76 -4.61
C TYR A 102 19.71 3.99 -5.72
N VAL A 103 20.97 3.63 -5.46
CA VAL A 103 22.02 3.58 -6.49
C VAL A 103 21.97 2.19 -7.10
N ASP A 104 21.68 2.11 -8.39
CA ASP A 104 21.62 0.85 -9.10
C ASP A 104 23.01 0.23 -9.26
N ASP A 105 23.18 -1.02 -8.84
CA ASP A 105 24.41 -1.79 -9.04
C ASP A 105 24.50 -2.23 -10.51
N PRO A 106 25.46 -1.72 -11.31
CA PRO A 106 25.56 -2.04 -12.73
C PRO A 106 26.04 -3.47 -13.00
N GLY A 107 26.54 -4.19 -11.98
CA GLY A 107 26.99 -5.58 -12.11
C GLY A 107 25.87 -6.62 -11.94
N ARG A 108 24.63 -6.20 -11.63
CA ARG A 108 23.55 -7.13 -11.30
C ARG A 108 22.77 -7.56 -12.54
N GLU A 109 22.69 -8.86 -12.79
CA GLU A 109 21.97 -9.44 -13.93
C GLU A 109 20.49 -9.02 -13.95
N GLY A 110 20.18 -8.05 -14.82
CA GLY A 110 18.85 -7.52 -15.03
C GLY A 110 18.60 -7.34 -16.52
N LYS A 111 17.38 -7.63 -16.95
CA LYS A 111 16.88 -7.34 -18.29
C LYS A 111 15.81 -6.25 -18.23
N ILE A 112 15.61 -5.57 -19.34
CA ILE A 112 14.52 -4.60 -19.55
C ILE A 112 13.74 -5.06 -20.77
N ASP A 113 12.43 -5.30 -20.62
CA ASP A 113 11.53 -5.43 -21.76
C ASP A 113 11.41 -4.07 -22.48
N VAL A 114 11.56 -4.06 -23.79
CA VAL A 114 11.37 -2.89 -24.65
C VAL A 114 10.22 -3.19 -25.60
N GLU A 115 9.25 -2.27 -25.72
CA GLU A 115 8.28 -2.30 -26.82
C GLU A 115 8.50 -1.09 -27.74
N VAL A 116 8.57 -1.36 -29.03
CA VAL A 116 8.74 -0.37 -30.10
C VAL A 116 7.58 -0.47 -31.07
N ASP A 117 6.95 0.65 -31.40
CA ASP A 117 5.87 0.76 -32.40
C ASP A 117 6.19 1.91 -33.35
N VAL A 118 6.61 1.59 -34.58
CA VAL A 118 7.10 2.53 -35.59
C VAL A 118 6.50 2.20 -36.95
N SER A 119 5.99 3.21 -37.67
CA SER A 119 5.49 3.07 -39.04
C SER A 119 6.44 3.68 -40.06
N PHE A 120 6.72 2.92 -41.12
CA PHE A 120 7.52 3.31 -42.27
C PHE A 120 6.58 3.38 -43.49
N PRO A 121 6.09 4.56 -43.91
CA PRO A 121 5.04 4.64 -44.94
C PRO A 121 5.47 4.21 -46.35
N TYR A 122 6.77 3.99 -46.58
CA TYR A 122 7.39 3.73 -47.89
C TYR A 122 8.31 2.49 -47.90
N MET A 123 8.26 1.63 -46.88
CA MET A 123 9.10 0.42 -46.77
C MET A 123 8.24 -0.82 -46.44
N LYS A 124 8.36 -1.86 -47.27
CA LYS A 124 7.64 -3.13 -47.07
C LYS A 124 8.13 -3.87 -45.83
N CYS A 125 7.21 -4.56 -45.15
CA CYS A 125 7.48 -5.33 -43.93
C CYS A 125 8.54 -6.44 -44.06
N GLU A 126 8.83 -6.91 -45.29
CA GLU A 126 9.87 -7.91 -45.56
C GLU A 126 11.31 -7.35 -45.50
N TYR A 127 11.48 -6.02 -45.58
CA TYR A 127 12.76 -5.31 -45.58
C TYR A 127 13.08 -4.64 -44.23
N LEU A 128 12.41 -5.01 -43.15
CA LEU A 128 12.60 -4.43 -41.82
C LEU A 128 12.85 -5.53 -40.78
N GLY A 129 13.82 -5.32 -39.92
CA GLY A 129 14.02 -6.09 -38.69
C GLY A 129 14.56 -5.19 -37.58
N VAL A 130 14.80 -5.77 -36.40
CA VAL A 130 15.49 -5.09 -35.30
C VAL A 130 16.77 -5.86 -34.95
N ASP A 131 17.87 -5.13 -34.83
CA ASP A 131 19.15 -5.63 -34.34
C ASP A 131 19.41 -5.05 -32.94
N ILE A 132 19.98 -5.83 -32.04
CA ILE A 132 20.28 -5.46 -30.65
C ILE A 132 21.79 -5.57 -30.42
N GLN A 133 22.42 -4.55 -29.85
CA GLN A 133 23.85 -4.52 -29.55
C GLN A 133 24.14 -3.77 -28.25
N ASP A 134 24.73 -4.44 -27.26
CA ASP A 134 25.17 -3.83 -26.00
C ASP A 134 26.70 -3.75 -25.83
N GLU A 135 27.14 -2.96 -24.86
CA GLU A 135 28.57 -2.80 -24.54
C GLU A 135 29.19 -4.04 -23.86
N ASN A 136 28.36 -4.97 -23.36
CA ASN A 136 28.79 -6.27 -22.84
C ASN A 136 29.09 -7.30 -23.95
N GLY A 137 28.86 -6.96 -25.21
CA GLY A 137 29.18 -7.80 -26.37
C GLY A 137 28.04 -8.72 -26.83
N ARG A 138 26.81 -8.57 -26.31
CA ARG A 138 25.64 -9.17 -26.98
C ARG A 138 25.43 -8.45 -28.31
N HIS A 139 25.38 -9.21 -29.39
CA HIS A 139 25.02 -8.72 -30.71
C HIS A 139 24.06 -9.74 -31.35
N GLU A 140 22.84 -9.32 -31.62
CA GLU A 140 21.73 -10.17 -32.03
C GLU A 140 21.06 -9.55 -33.26
N VAL A 141 21.13 -10.25 -34.39
CA VAL A 141 20.75 -9.71 -35.72
C VAL A 141 19.42 -10.30 -36.16
N GLY A 142 18.50 -9.44 -36.59
CA GLY A 142 17.22 -9.80 -37.17
C GLY A 142 16.32 -10.53 -36.18
N PHE A 143 16.12 -9.96 -34.98
CA PHE A 143 15.22 -10.50 -33.98
C PHE A 143 13.78 -10.56 -34.53
N VAL A 144 13.18 -11.76 -34.53
CA VAL A 144 11.84 -12.04 -35.11
C VAL A 144 10.79 -12.32 -34.03
N ASP A 145 11.21 -12.77 -32.84
CA ASP A 145 10.27 -13.14 -31.79
C ASP A 145 9.43 -11.94 -31.34
N LYS A 146 8.18 -12.21 -30.92
CA LYS A 146 7.20 -11.20 -30.46
C LYS A 146 7.08 -9.97 -31.41
N THR A 147 7.37 -10.13 -32.71
CA THR A 147 7.39 -9.03 -33.69
C THR A 147 6.20 -9.12 -34.64
N GLU A 148 5.31 -8.14 -34.54
CA GLU A 148 4.13 -7.94 -35.36
C GLU A 148 4.43 -6.95 -36.50
N LYS A 149 3.97 -7.27 -37.71
CA LYS A 149 4.25 -6.49 -38.92
C LYS A 149 2.96 -6.30 -39.72
N ILE A 150 2.44 -5.08 -39.69
CA ILE A 150 1.14 -4.74 -40.30
C ILE A 150 1.41 -3.95 -41.59
N PRO A 151 0.99 -4.42 -42.77
CA PRO A 151 1.16 -3.68 -44.02
C PRO A 151 0.28 -2.42 -44.05
N LEU A 152 0.76 -1.39 -44.74
CA LEU A 152 0.08 -0.11 -44.94
C LEU A 152 -0.23 0.11 -46.43
N GLU A 153 -1.23 0.96 -46.72
CA GLU A 153 -1.81 1.14 -48.08
C GLU A 153 -0.77 1.48 -49.17
N ASN A 154 0.26 2.26 -48.84
CA ASN A 154 1.31 2.70 -49.78
C ASN A 154 2.53 1.75 -49.83
N ASP A 155 2.31 0.44 -49.73
CA ASP A 155 3.37 -0.58 -49.64
C ASP A 155 4.28 -0.44 -48.40
N GLY A 156 3.84 0.37 -47.42
CA GLY A 156 4.55 0.62 -46.16
C GLY A 156 4.32 -0.45 -45.10
N CYS A 157 4.92 -0.26 -43.92
CA CYS A 157 4.81 -1.19 -42.80
C CYS A 157 4.71 -0.46 -41.46
N ARG A 158 3.78 -0.88 -40.61
CA ARG A 158 3.85 -0.65 -39.16
C ARG A 158 4.54 -1.85 -38.52
N PHE A 159 5.74 -1.59 -38.01
CA PHE A 159 6.59 -2.55 -37.31
C PHE A 159 6.38 -2.37 -35.81
N LYS A 160 5.94 -3.44 -35.14
CA LYS A 160 5.77 -3.47 -33.69
C LYS A 160 6.53 -4.66 -33.11
N SER A 161 7.38 -4.46 -32.11
CA SER A 161 8.20 -5.54 -31.54
C SER A 161 8.36 -5.38 -30.03
N ARG A 162 8.39 -6.50 -29.30
CA ARG A 162 8.67 -6.52 -27.86
C ARG A 162 9.87 -7.44 -27.58
N PHE A 163 10.99 -6.89 -27.13
CA PHE A 163 12.27 -7.61 -26.98
C PHE A 163 12.97 -7.28 -25.65
N GLU A 164 13.79 -8.21 -25.16
CA GLU A 164 14.53 -8.05 -23.90
C GLU A 164 15.95 -7.54 -24.18
N ILE A 165 16.30 -6.36 -23.66
CA ILE A 165 17.69 -5.84 -23.60
C ILE A 165 18.32 -6.12 -22.23
N ASN A 166 19.64 -6.10 -22.14
CA ASN A 166 20.35 -6.16 -20.86
C ASN A 166 20.36 -4.78 -20.18
N LYS A 167 20.42 -4.73 -18.84
CA LYS A 167 20.50 -3.49 -18.03
C LYS A 167 21.91 -2.86 -18.06
N VAL A 168 22.44 -2.63 -19.25
CA VAL A 168 23.73 -1.95 -19.52
C VAL A 168 23.58 -1.00 -20.72
N PRO A 169 24.44 0.02 -20.88
CA PRO A 169 24.40 0.89 -22.06
C PRO A 169 24.52 0.12 -23.37
N GLY A 170 23.88 0.62 -24.41
CA GLY A 170 23.82 -0.07 -25.69
C GLY A 170 22.99 0.64 -26.75
N ASN A 171 22.61 -0.11 -27.77
CA ASN A 171 21.71 0.33 -28.81
C ASN A 171 20.86 -0.82 -29.36
N PHE A 172 19.69 -0.48 -29.86
CA PHE A 172 18.98 -1.30 -30.83
C PHE A 172 18.71 -0.47 -32.08
N HIS A 173 18.65 -1.09 -33.25
CA HIS A 173 18.41 -0.37 -34.49
C HIS A 173 17.46 -1.10 -35.44
N LEU A 174 16.59 -0.32 -36.09
CA LEU A 174 15.70 -0.81 -37.14
C LEU A 174 16.38 -0.59 -38.48
N SER A 175 16.70 -1.67 -39.21
CA SER A 175 17.41 -1.58 -40.50
C SER A 175 16.90 -2.58 -41.53
N THR A 176 17.39 -2.44 -42.77
CA THR A 176 17.20 -3.46 -43.81
C THR A 176 18.15 -4.64 -43.64
N HIS A 177 19.36 -4.43 -43.12
CA HIS A 177 20.35 -5.49 -42.89
C HIS A 177 19.83 -6.56 -41.90
N SER A 178 19.00 -6.14 -40.96
CA SER A 178 18.23 -6.97 -40.02
C SER A 178 17.21 -7.91 -40.69
N ALA A 179 17.06 -7.88 -42.02
CA ALA A 179 16.04 -8.61 -42.77
C ALA A 179 16.63 -9.54 -43.85
N LYS A 180 15.93 -10.65 -44.11
CA LYS A 180 16.35 -11.71 -45.07
C LYS A 180 16.31 -11.28 -46.54
N ARG A 181 15.79 -10.09 -46.84
CA ARG A 181 15.71 -9.48 -48.17
C ARG A 181 16.14 -8.01 -48.05
N GLN A 182 16.86 -7.51 -49.05
CA GLN A 182 17.21 -6.10 -49.17
C GLN A 182 16.36 -5.45 -50.29
N PRO A 183 15.93 -4.20 -50.13
CA PRO A 183 15.31 -3.44 -51.21
C PRO A 183 16.37 -2.78 -52.10
N GLU A 184 16.04 -2.53 -53.37
CA GLU A 184 16.93 -1.79 -54.30
C GLU A 184 16.99 -0.29 -53.98
N ASN A 185 15.88 0.26 -53.46
CA ASN A 185 15.75 1.65 -53.03
C ASN A 185 15.22 1.67 -51.60
N TYR A 186 15.78 2.52 -50.73
CA TYR A 186 15.40 2.62 -49.31
C TYR A 186 14.89 4.01 -48.95
N ASP A 187 13.85 4.06 -48.11
CA ASP A 187 13.27 5.30 -47.60
C ASP A 187 12.94 5.16 -46.11
N MET A 188 13.83 5.65 -45.26
CA MET A 188 13.70 5.57 -43.80
C MET A 188 12.86 6.70 -43.19
N ARG A 189 12.01 7.38 -43.97
CA ARG A 189 10.96 8.24 -43.40
C ARG A 189 10.02 7.39 -42.56
N HIS A 190 9.90 7.75 -41.28
CA HIS A 190 9.20 6.94 -40.29
C HIS A 190 8.41 7.82 -39.31
N ILE A 191 7.47 7.19 -38.60
CA ILE A 191 6.62 7.79 -37.57
C ILE A 191 6.71 6.89 -36.34
N ILE A 192 7.27 7.39 -35.24
CA ILE A 192 7.32 6.67 -33.96
C ILE A 192 5.97 6.88 -33.25
N HIS A 193 5.23 5.79 -33.01
CA HIS A 193 3.97 5.84 -32.26
C HIS A 193 4.21 5.71 -30.76
N SER A 194 5.06 4.76 -30.36
CA SER A 194 5.54 4.65 -28.98
C SER A 194 6.86 3.89 -28.89
N ILE A 195 7.64 4.21 -27.87
CA ILE A 195 8.74 3.38 -27.36
C ILE A 195 8.50 3.28 -25.85
N ARG A 196 8.54 2.06 -25.31
CA ARG A 196 8.33 1.80 -23.88
C ARG A 196 9.45 0.90 -23.37
N PHE A 197 9.88 1.14 -22.13
CA PHE A 197 10.90 0.38 -21.42
C PHE A 197 10.30 -0.05 -20.07
N GLY A 198 10.30 -1.35 -19.78
CA GLY A 198 9.70 -1.93 -18.58
C GLY A 198 8.21 -2.28 -18.69
N ASP A 199 7.57 -2.42 -17.53
CA ASP A 199 6.21 -2.95 -17.38
C ASP A 199 5.10 -2.02 -17.91
N GLU A 200 3.99 -2.62 -18.32
CA GLU A 200 2.84 -1.92 -18.94
C GLU A 200 1.84 -1.34 -17.90
N ILE A 201 2.35 -0.66 -16.86
CA ILE A 201 1.53 0.13 -15.92
C ILE A 201 2.24 1.45 -15.56
N PRO A 202 1.73 2.61 -16.03
CA PRO A 202 2.25 3.93 -15.66
C PRO A 202 1.29 4.73 -14.75
N ILE A 203 1.85 5.57 -13.87
CA ILE A 203 1.20 6.82 -13.40
C ILE A 203 2.22 7.80 -12.75
N VAL A 204 3.27 7.27 -12.12
CA VAL A 204 4.46 7.99 -11.62
C VAL A 204 5.70 7.21 -12.06
N PRO A 205 6.86 7.84 -12.38
CA PRO A 205 8.09 7.12 -12.71
C PRO A 205 8.54 6.12 -11.64
N SER A 206 9.37 5.17 -12.08
CA SER A 206 10.28 4.33 -11.29
C SER A 206 9.74 2.99 -10.77
N VAL A 207 10.47 2.38 -9.83
CA VAL A 207 10.22 1.03 -9.31
C VAL A 207 9.15 1.09 -8.23
N TYR A 208 8.06 0.34 -8.40
CA TYR A 208 6.96 0.28 -7.43
C TYR A 208 7.00 -1.05 -6.67
N GLU A 209 7.00 -1.00 -5.34
CA GLU A 209 6.87 -2.17 -4.45
C GLU A 209 5.56 -2.09 -3.65
N ASP A 210 4.61 -2.95 -4.02
CA ASP A 210 3.34 -3.24 -3.35
C ASP A 210 3.58 -3.90 -1.97
N ILE A 211 2.67 -3.74 -1.01
CA ILE A 211 2.69 -4.41 0.31
C ILE A 211 2.84 -5.95 0.21
N ASN A 212 2.43 -6.56 -0.91
CA ASN A 212 2.61 -7.99 -1.18
C ASN A 212 4.05 -8.37 -1.63
N GLY A 213 4.96 -7.40 -1.71
CA GLY A 213 6.31 -7.57 -2.24
C GLY A 213 6.37 -7.68 -3.77
N LYS A 214 5.26 -7.38 -4.48
CA LYS A 214 5.26 -7.35 -5.95
C LYS A 214 5.99 -6.10 -6.42
N ILE A 215 6.99 -6.30 -7.28
CA ILE A 215 7.79 -5.24 -7.89
C ILE A 215 7.31 -5.02 -9.34
N TRP A 216 7.16 -3.76 -9.73
CA TRP A 216 6.99 -3.32 -11.11
C TRP A 216 8.11 -2.36 -11.49
N ASN A 217 8.65 -2.46 -12.70
CA ASN A 217 9.76 -1.64 -13.18
C ASN A 217 9.30 -0.73 -14.31
N SER A 218 9.05 0.55 -14.02
CA SER A 218 8.75 1.56 -15.03
C SER A 218 9.94 2.50 -15.25
N TYR A 219 10.31 2.73 -16.51
CA TYR A 219 11.43 3.60 -16.89
C TYR A 219 10.93 4.86 -17.59
N GLN A 220 11.46 6.02 -17.20
CA GLN A 220 11.31 7.26 -17.96
C GLN A 220 12.62 7.62 -18.66
N TYR A 221 12.50 8.24 -19.83
CA TYR A 221 13.62 8.66 -20.66
C TYR A 221 13.40 10.08 -21.19
N THR A 222 14.49 10.82 -21.35
CA THR A 222 14.55 11.97 -22.25
C THR A 222 15.16 11.52 -23.58
N PHE A 223 14.83 12.17 -24.68
CA PHE A 223 15.35 11.83 -26.00
C PHE A 223 15.99 13.04 -26.69
N GLY A 224 16.99 12.76 -27.52
CA GLY A 224 17.57 13.72 -28.45
C GLY A 224 17.65 13.08 -29.83
N HIS A 225 17.41 13.87 -30.87
CA HIS A 225 17.42 13.41 -32.26
C HIS A 225 18.68 13.89 -33.01
N LYS A 226 19.19 13.08 -33.95
CA LYS A 226 20.32 13.44 -34.81
C LYS A 226 20.32 12.63 -36.11
N ASP A 227 20.08 13.31 -37.22
CA ASP A 227 20.31 12.75 -38.55
C ASP A 227 21.77 12.91 -38.98
N TYR A 228 22.34 11.87 -39.60
CA TYR A 228 23.64 11.93 -40.29
C TYR A 228 23.76 10.78 -41.30
N LEU A 229 24.52 11.00 -42.38
CA LEU A 229 24.86 9.94 -43.34
C LEU A 229 26.10 9.19 -42.86
N ALA A 230 25.96 7.88 -42.64
CA ALA A 230 27.05 6.98 -42.27
C ALA A 230 27.46 6.14 -43.49
N TYR A 231 28.71 6.29 -43.94
CA TYR A 231 29.31 5.43 -44.94
C TYR A 231 30.05 4.29 -44.23
N HIS A 232 29.75 3.05 -44.61
CA HIS A 232 30.52 1.89 -44.16
C HIS A 232 31.91 1.88 -44.83
N HIS A 233 32.86 1.11 -44.30
CA HIS A 233 34.21 0.98 -44.86
C HIS A 233 34.25 0.47 -46.32
N THR A 234 33.15 -0.12 -46.80
CA THR A 234 32.94 -0.57 -48.19
C THR A 234 32.32 0.49 -49.10
N GLY A 235 32.13 1.73 -48.63
CA GLY A 235 31.50 2.83 -49.38
C GLY A 235 29.97 2.79 -49.41
N HIS A 236 29.35 1.67 -49.06
CA HIS A 236 27.89 1.55 -48.97
C HIS A 236 27.34 2.30 -47.74
N VAL A 237 26.20 2.96 -47.91
CA VAL A 237 25.39 3.50 -46.81
C VAL A 237 24.45 2.40 -46.34
N ILE A 238 24.41 2.12 -45.03
CA ILE A 238 23.45 1.19 -44.44
C ILE A 238 22.30 2.01 -43.85
N PRO A 239 21.08 1.96 -44.43
CA PRO A 239 19.92 2.67 -43.90
C PRO A 239 19.44 2.01 -42.61
N ALA A 240 19.47 2.76 -41.51
CA ALA A 240 19.06 2.28 -40.19
C ALA A 240 18.66 3.43 -39.25
N ILE A 241 17.67 3.20 -38.39
CA ILE A 241 17.29 4.09 -37.29
C ILE A 241 17.90 3.56 -36.00
N TRP A 242 18.78 4.33 -35.36
CA TRP A 242 19.56 3.89 -34.20
C TRP A 242 19.03 4.45 -32.89
N PHE A 243 18.49 3.58 -32.04
CA PHE A 243 18.06 3.91 -30.69
C PHE A 243 19.17 3.58 -29.69
N LYS A 244 20.05 4.56 -29.47
CA LYS A 244 21.11 4.47 -28.45
C LYS A 244 20.54 4.85 -27.09
N TYR A 245 20.80 4.03 -26.08
CA TYR A 245 20.26 4.21 -24.74
C TYR A 245 21.37 4.05 -23.69
N GLY A 246 21.26 4.83 -22.61
CA GLY A 246 22.18 4.80 -21.47
C GLY A 246 21.37 4.95 -20.18
N LEU A 247 21.78 4.24 -19.15
CA LEU A 247 21.07 4.19 -17.87
C LEU A 247 21.61 5.25 -16.91
N GLN A 248 20.73 5.87 -16.13
CA GLN A 248 21.13 6.72 -15.02
C GLN A 248 21.49 5.84 -13.81
N PRO A 249 22.51 6.18 -13.01
CA PRO A 249 22.94 5.38 -11.86
C PRO A 249 22.02 5.50 -10.63
N ILE A 250 20.93 6.26 -10.74
CA ILE A 250 19.99 6.55 -9.64
C ILE A 250 18.60 6.08 -10.07
N THR A 251 18.00 5.23 -9.25
CA THR A 251 16.63 4.76 -9.40
C THR A 251 15.83 5.16 -8.17
N VAL A 252 14.69 5.84 -8.39
CA VAL A 252 13.69 6.05 -7.35
C VAL A 252 12.97 4.71 -7.10
N LYS A 253 12.58 4.46 -5.86
CA LYS A 253 11.73 3.33 -5.50
C LYS A 253 10.59 3.81 -4.62
N HIS A 254 9.36 3.66 -5.12
CA HIS A 254 8.15 3.89 -4.34
C HIS A 254 7.77 2.59 -3.63
N LYS A 255 7.76 2.62 -2.29
CA LYS A 255 7.37 1.49 -1.45
C LYS A 255 6.08 1.83 -0.71
N GLU A 256 5.08 0.96 -0.80
CA GLU A 256 3.93 1.03 0.09
C GLU A 256 4.34 0.65 1.53
N TRP A 257 4.03 1.52 2.47
CA TRP A 257 4.27 1.33 3.89
C TRP A 257 2.93 1.36 4.65
N ARG A 258 2.77 0.43 5.58
CA ARG A 258 1.61 0.39 6.48
C ARG A 258 2.06 0.18 7.92
N GLN A 259 1.33 0.81 8.86
CA GLN A 259 1.61 0.66 10.28
C GLN A 259 1.40 -0.78 10.76
N SER A 260 2.26 -1.24 11.67
CA SER A 260 2.12 -2.56 12.28
C SER A 260 1.00 -2.57 13.31
N PHE A 261 0.34 -3.71 13.48
CA PHE A 261 -0.75 -3.87 14.46
C PHE A 261 -0.31 -3.54 15.90
N TYR A 262 0.96 -3.78 16.24
CA TYR A 262 1.52 -3.42 17.55
C TYR A 262 1.54 -1.91 17.79
N TYR A 263 1.85 -1.11 16.77
CA TYR A 263 1.87 0.36 16.87
C TYR A 263 0.46 0.90 17.19
N PHE A 264 -0.54 0.44 16.42
CA PHE A 264 -1.95 0.72 16.64
C PHE A 264 -2.42 0.34 18.07
N LEU A 265 -2.06 -0.87 18.53
CA LEU A 265 -2.38 -1.32 19.89
C LEU A 265 -1.73 -0.44 20.97
N THR A 266 -0.46 -0.04 20.79
CA THR A 266 0.20 0.88 21.72
C THR A 266 -0.39 2.28 21.71
N SER A 267 -0.88 2.76 20.56
CA SER A 267 -1.52 4.07 20.43
C SER A 267 -2.86 4.11 21.19
N ILE A 268 -3.73 3.09 21.01
CA ILE A 268 -4.98 2.98 21.79
C ILE A 268 -4.71 2.96 23.30
N CYS A 269 -3.70 2.20 23.76
CA CYS A 269 -3.31 2.19 25.17
C CYS A 269 -2.84 3.58 25.67
N ALA A 270 -2.10 4.32 24.85
CA ALA A 270 -1.65 5.68 25.16
C ALA A 270 -2.81 6.70 25.18
N VAL A 271 -3.72 6.67 24.20
CA VAL A 271 -4.91 7.53 24.12
C VAL A 271 -5.82 7.31 25.33
N VAL A 272 -6.11 6.06 25.67
CA VAL A 272 -6.97 5.71 26.82
C VAL A 272 -6.30 6.08 28.15
N GLY A 273 -5.05 5.64 28.38
CA GLY A 273 -4.33 5.92 29.62
C GLY A 273 -4.04 7.41 29.84
N GLY A 274 -3.66 8.12 28.78
CA GLY A 274 -3.47 9.57 28.78
C GLY A 274 -4.74 10.32 29.11
N THR A 275 -5.87 9.97 28.47
CA THR A 275 -7.15 10.66 28.74
C THR A 275 -7.64 10.41 30.17
N PHE A 276 -7.51 9.20 30.72
CA PHE A 276 -7.86 8.93 32.12
C PHE A 276 -6.98 9.73 33.10
N THR A 277 -5.68 9.84 32.82
CA THR A 277 -4.74 10.63 33.65
C THR A 277 -5.12 12.11 33.65
N VAL A 278 -5.38 12.68 32.47
CA VAL A 278 -5.81 14.09 32.31
C VAL A 278 -7.16 14.33 32.97
N ALA A 279 -8.13 13.44 32.80
CA ALA A 279 -9.46 13.55 33.42
C ALA A 279 -9.38 13.58 34.95
N GLY A 280 -8.54 12.75 35.57
CA GLY A 280 -8.34 12.74 37.02
C GLY A 280 -7.71 14.03 37.56
N ILE A 281 -6.79 14.65 36.80
CA ILE A 281 -6.20 15.96 37.14
C ILE A 281 -7.25 17.08 37.01
N ILE A 282 -8.09 17.03 35.98
CA ILE A 282 -9.19 17.97 35.78
C ILE A 282 -10.20 17.88 36.92
N ASP A 283 -10.68 16.68 37.28
CA ASP A 283 -11.64 16.50 38.38
C ASP A 283 -11.07 16.99 39.73
N SER A 284 -9.81 16.62 40.03
CA SER A 284 -9.11 17.06 41.26
C SER A 284 -8.98 18.58 41.36
N THR A 285 -8.70 19.26 40.24
CA THR A 285 -8.61 20.72 40.21
C THR A 285 -9.98 21.39 40.27
N PHE A 286 -10.99 20.87 39.56
CA PHE A 286 -12.38 21.35 39.66
C PHE A 286 -12.94 21.24 41.09
N PHE A 287 -12.69 20.13 41.79
CA PHE A 287 -13.10 19.96 43.19
C PHE A 287 -12.41 21.01 44.08
N THR A 288 -11.09 21.15 43.97
CA THR A 288 -10.29 22.11 44.75
C THR A 288 -10.75 23.55 44.54
N ILE A 289 -10.97 23.95 43.28
CA ILE A 289 -11.47 25.29 42.93
C ILE A 289 -12.88 25.52 43.48
N SER A 290 -13.77 24.53 43.35
CA SER A 290 -15.15 24.61 43.86
C SER A 290 -15.18 24.87 45.37
N ASP A 291 -14.30 24.19 46.11
CA ASP A 291 -14.20 24.30 47.55
C ASP A 291 -13.58 25.64 48.01
N ILE A 292 -12.61 26.18 47.25
CA ILE A 292 -12.04 27.53 47.45
C ILE A 292 -13.10 28.60 47.18
N VAL A 293 -13.83 28.53 46.06
CA VAL A 293 -14.91 29.47 45.71
C VAL A 293 -16.03 29.43 46.76
N LYS A 294 -16.36 28.25 47.30
CA LYS A 294 -17.32 28.08 48.38
C LYS A 294 -16.84 28.74 49.68
N LYS A 295 -15.56 28.58 50.06
CA LYS A 295 -14.95 29.28 51.22
C LYS A 295 -14.96 30.80 51.03
N HIS A 296 -14.65 31.29 49.83
CA HIS A 296 -14.68 32.72 49.49
C HIS A 296 -16.09 33.31 49.57
N ARG A 297 -17.12 32.61 49.08
CA ARG A 297 -18.53 33.06 49.19
C ARG A 297 -19.05 33.08 50.62
N LEU A 298 -18.44 32.32 51.53
CA LEU A 298 -18.79 32.27 52.96
C LEU A 298 -17.99 33.25 53.82
N GLY A 299 -17.12 34.09 53.24
CA GLY A 299 -16.29 35.05 53.97
C GLY A 299 -15.19 34.44 54.86
N LYS A 300 -15.06 33.11 54.89
CA LYS A 300 -14.07 32.38 55.71
C LYS A 300 -12.75 32.19 54.97
N LEU A 301 -12.20 33.30 54.46
CA LEU A 301 -10.90 33.35 53.78
C LEU A 301 -9.97 34.43 54.38
N SER A 302 -10.28 34.83 55.62
CA SER A 302 -9.41 35.50 56.59
C SER A 302 -9.45 34.72 57.91
#